data_AF-A0A533UM20-F1
#
_entry.id   AF-A0A533UM20-F1
#
_cell.length_a   1.000
_cell.length_b   1.000
_cell.length_c   1.000
_cell.angle_alpha   90.00
_cell.angle_beta   90.00
_cell.angle_gamma   90.00
#
_symmetry.space_group_name_H-M   'P 1'
#
loop_
_entity.id
_entity.type
_entity.pdbx_description
1 polymer ?
#
loop_
_entity_poly.entity_id
_entity_poly.type
_entity_poly.pdbx_seq_one_letter_code
_entity_poly.pdbx_strand_id
1 'polypeptide(L)'
;MRKLDLSDSLGMLVFLTSKSLERLAEAEMKKRLGLTSSQWKIIMALNLSDGLSQKELAEKIYVDGSTLVPIIDKMELDGLVERRQDPNDR
;
A
#
# COMPACT_ATOMS: atom_id res chain seq x y z
N MET A 1 23.09 26.80 -5.33
CA MET A 1 21.77 26.43 -4.78
C MET A 1 21.61 27.04 -3.40
N ARG A 2 20.54 27.81 -3.16
CA ARG A 2 20.22 28.34 -1.83
C ARG A 2 19.76 27.15 -0.97
N LYS A 3 20.39 26.90 0.18
CA LYS A 3 19.92 25.88 1.12
C LYS A 3 18.61 26.38 1.73
N LEU A 4 17.50 25.71 1.39
CA LEU A 4 16.24 25.87 2.10
C LEU A 4 16.35 25.07 3.40
N ASP A 5 16.31 25.76 4.54
CA ASP A 5 16.18 25.12 5.82
C ASP A 5 14.71 24.73 6.02
N LEU A 6 14.44 23.43 6.07
CA LEU A 6 13.10 22.85 6.22
C LEU A 6 12.98 22.06 7.52
N SER A 7 13.93 22.20 8.45
CA SER A 7 13.92 21.44 9.71
C SER A 7 12.61 21.64 10.50
N ASP A 8 12.06 22.86 10.43
CA ASP A 8 10.85 23.25 11.16
C ASP A 8 9.61 23.30 10.27
N SER A 9 9.73 22.83 9.02
CA SER A 9 8.58 22.74 8.12
C SER A 9 7.64 21.65 8.61
N LEU A 10 6.41 22.03 9.00
CA LEU A 10 5.36 21.09 9.39
C LEU A 10 5.17 20.00 8.33
N GLY A 11 5.19 20.36 7.04
CA GLY A 11 5.07 19.40 5.94
C GLY A 11 6.21 18.38 5.91
N MET A 12 7.44 18.83 6.18
CA MET A 12 8.61 17.94 6.24
C MET A 12 8.55 17.02 7.46
N LEU A 13 8.17 17.56 8.63
CA LEU A 13 8.01 16.80 9.86
C LEU A 13 6.93 15.73 9.74
N VAL A 14 5.77 16.07 9.15
CA VAL A 14 4.69 15.11 8.87
C VAL A 14 5.16 14.04 7.89
N PHE A 15 5.82 14.42 6.79
CA PHE A 15 6.32 13.47 5.82
C PHE A 15 7.32 12.47 6.43
N LEU A 16 8.33 12.97 7.17
CA LEU A 16 9.33 12.13 7.83
C LEU A 16 8.70 11.21 8.89
N THR A 17 7.76 11.73 9.68
CA THR A 17 7.04 10.94 10.69
C THR A 17 6.23 9.83 10.04
N SER A 18 5.44 10.14 9.01
CA SER A 18 4.67 9.14 8.25
C SER A 18 5.56 8.07 7.65
N LYS A 19 6.71 8.45 7.06
CA LYS A 19 7.68 7.48 6.52
C LYS A 19 8.33 6.60 7.58
N SER A 20 8.59 7.15 8.76
CA SER A 20 9.11 6.37 9.89
C SER A 20 8.08 5.37 10.41
N LEU A 21 6.82 5.79 10.56
CA LEU A 21 5.73 4.92 10.99
C LEU A 21 5.45 3.81 9.97
N GLU A 22 5.42 4.14 8.67
CA GLU A 22 5.27 3.17 7.57
C GLU A 22 6.34 2.08 7.65
N ARG A 23 7.61 2.45 7.82
CA ARG A 23 8.73 1.50 7.95
C ARG A 23 8.60 0.58 9.17
N LEU A 24 8.18 1.12 10.31
CA LEU A 24 8.00 0.33 11.53
C LEU A 24 6.85 -0.66 11.39
N ALA A 25 5.70 -0.21 10.85
CA ALA A 25 4.56 -1.07 10.59
C ALA A 25 4.92 -2.18 9.60
N GLU A 26 5.62 -1.86 8.51
CA GLU A 26 6.11 -2.85 7.54
C GLU A 26 7.04 -3.89 8.18
N ALA A 27 7.99 -3.46 9.01
CA ALA A 27 8.91 -4.36 9.68
C ALA A 27 8.19 -5.30 10.65
N GLU A 28 7.20 -4.78 11.38
CA GLU A 28 6.36 -5.57 12.29
C GLU A 28 5.52 -6.60 11.54
N MET A 29 4.87 -6.20 10.45
CA MET A 29 4.02 -7.10 9.65
C MET A 29 4.84 -8.17 8.94
N LYS A 30 6.03 -7.82 8.43
CA LYS A 30 6.98 -8.80 7.91
C LYS A 30 7.36 -9.84 8.97
N LYS A 31 7.63 -9.39 10.20
CA LYS A 31 8.01 -10.30 11.31
C LYS A 31 6.86 -11.21 11.75
N ARG A 32 5.64 -10.67 11.85
CA ARG A 32 4.48 -11.41 12.36
C ARG A 32 3.81 -12.30 11.33
N LEU A 33 3.71 -11.82 10.09
CA LEU A 33 2.87 -12.41 9.04
C LEU A 33 3.67 -12.83 7.80
N GLY A 34 4.97 -12.56 7.74
CA GLY A 34 5.81 -12.87 6.58
C GLY A 34 5.52 -12.01 5.34
N LEU A 35 4.71 -10.95 5.47
CA LEU A 35 4.28 -10.12 4.36
C LEU A 35 5.38 -9.16 3.90
N THR A 36 5.44 -8.92 2.59
CA THR A 36 6.24 -7.83 2.01
C THR A 36 5.56 -6.47 2.22
N SER A 37 6.31 -5.37 2.06
CA SER A 37 5.77 -3.99 2.15
C SER A 37 4.59 -3.80 1.20
N SER A 38 4.70 -4.24 -0.06
CA SER A 38 3.62 -4.10 -1.04
C SER A 38 2.38 -4.92 -0.68
N GLN A 39 2.56 -6.17 -0.23
CA GLN A 39 1.45 -7.01 0.22
C GLN A 39 0.74 -6.39 1.43
N TRP A 40 1.51 -5.85 2.38
CA TRP A 40 0.96 -5.15 3.53
C TRP A 40 0.11 -3.93 3.13
N LYS A 41 0.60 -3.10 2.20
CA LYS A 41 -0.15 -1.94 1.70
C LYS A 41 -1.46 -2.32 1.04
N ILE A 42 -1.46 -3.40 0.26
CA ILE A 42 -2.67 -3.94 -0.36
C ILE A 42 -3.68 -4.36 0.72
N ILE A 43 -3.24 -5.15 1.71
CA ILE A 43 -4.12 -5.59 2.81
C ILE A 43 -4.65 -4.41 3.60
N MET A 44 -3.83 -3.41 3.92
CA MET A 44 -4.30 -2.20 4.60
C MET A 44 -5.35 -1.45 3.76
N ALA A 45 -5.11 -1.28 2.47
CA ALA A 45 -6.02 -0.57 1.58
C ALA A 45 -7.39 -1.26 1.48
N LEU A 46 -7.40 -2.59 1.38
CA LEU A 46 -8.61 -3.42 1.35
C LEU A 46 -9.33 -3.47 2.70
N ASN A 47 -8.60 -3.53 3.82
CA ASN A 47 -9.22 -3.43 5.15
C ASN A 47 -9.92 -2.08 5.39
N LEU A 48 -9.42 -1.00 4.78
CA LEU A 48 -10.04 0.32 4.87
C LEU A 48 -11.19 0.49 3.88
N SER A 49 -11.13 -0.15 2.72
CA SER A 49 -12.18 -0.13 1.71
C SER A 49 -12.07 -1.42 0.90
N ASP A 50 -12.95 -2.37 1.17
CA ASP A 50 -12.98 -3.64 0.46
C ASP A 50 -13.69 -3.49 -0.90
N GLY A 51 -13.51 -4.46 -1.78
CA GLY A 51 -14.16 -4.48 -3.11
C GLY A 51 -13.61 -3.46 -4.11
N LEU A 52 -12.41 -2.93 -3.88
CA LEU A 52 -11.75 -2.01 -4.82
C LEU A 52 -11.41 -2.72 -6.12
N SER A 53 -11.66 -2.05 -7.24
CA SER A 53 -11.06 -2.46 -8.52
C SER A 53 -9.54 -2.38 -8.45
N GLN A 54 -8.84 -3.12 -9.31
CA GLN A 54 -7.37 -3.08 -9.35
C GLN A 54 -6.84 -1.66 -9.66
N LYS A 55 -7.60 -0.88 -10.44
CA LYS A 55 -7.26 0.51 -10.73
C LYS A 55 -7.35 1.39 -9.48
N GLU A 56 -8.46 1.34 -8.76
CA GLU A 56 -8.65 2.13 -7.53
C GLU A 56 -7.65 1.73 -6.46
N LEU A 57 -7.37 0.43 -6.33
CA LEU A 57 -6.37 -0.07 -5.41
C LEU A 57 -4.97 0.48 -5.74
N ALA A 58 -4.58 0.50 -7.01
CA ALA A 58 -3.30 1.06 -7.46
C ALA A 58 -3.18 2.55 -7.13
N GLU A 59 -4.24 3.32 -7.41
CA GLU A 59 -4.31 4.74 -7.08
C GLU A 59 -4.21 4.98 -5.57
N LYS A 60 -4.91 4.17 -4.77
CA LYS A 60 -4.98 4.30 -3.31
C LYS A 60 -3.64 4.01 -2.62
N ILE A 61 -2.83 3.10 -3.17
CA ILE A 61 -1.49 2.80 -2.64
C ILE A 61 -0.35 3.48 -3.39
N TYR A 62 -0.67 4.37 -4.34
CA TYR A 62 0.28 5.16 -5.12
C TYR A 62 1.30 4.31 -5.89
N VAL A 63 0.84 3.27 -6.60
CA VAL A 63 1.67 2.45 -7.49
C VAL A 63 1.03 2.34 -8.87
N ASP A 64 1.83 1.99 -9.87
CA ASP A 64 1.30 1.68 -11.20
C ASP A 64 0.59 0.32 -11.23
N GLY A 65 -0.48 0.22 -12.02
CA GLY A 65 -1.22 -1.04 -12.20
C GLY A 65 -0.35 -2.21 -12.65
N SER A 66 0.64 -1.96 -13.52
CA SER A 66 1.60 -2.99 -13.98
C SER A 66 2.47 -3.56 -12.86
N THR A 67 2.68 -2.79 -11.79
CA THR A 67 3.37 -3.25 -10.57
C THR A 67 2.42 -3.99 -9.65
N LEU A 68 1.17 -3.53 -9.55
CA LEU A 68 0.17 -4.10 -8.66
C LEU A 68 -0.28 -5.51 -9.09
N VAL A 69 -0.56 -5.73 -10.38
CA VAL A 69 -1.19 -6.97 -10.87
C VAL A 69 -0.40 -8.23 -10.50
N PRO A 70 0.92 -8.32 -10.77
CA PRO A 70 1.69 -9.52 -10.40
C PRO A 70 1.75 -9.77 -8.89
N ILE A 71 1.61 -8.71 -8.07
CA ILE A 71 1.58 -8.82 -6.61
C ILE A 71 0.24 -9.40 -6.18
N ILE A 72 -0.87 -8.91 -6.72
CA ILE A 72 -2.21 -9.47 -6.45
C ILE A 72 -2.28 -10.93 -6.93
N ASP A 73 -1.75 -11.25 -8.11
CA ASP A 73 -1.71 -12.63 -8.62
C ASP A 73 -1.05 -13.58 -7.61
N LYS A 74 0.11 -13.16 -7.08
CA LYS A 74 0.81 -13.94 -6.06
C LYS A 74 0.02 -14.01 -4.75
N MET A 75 -0.57 -12.91 -4.31
CA MET A 75 -1.37 -12.89 -3.08
C MET A 75 -2.62 -13.77 -3.18
N GLU A 76 -3.24 -13.86 -4.34
CA GLU A 76 -4.38 -14.75 -4.60
C GLU A 76 -3.95 -16.22 -4.56
N LEU A 77 -2.81 -16.55 -5.17
CA LEU A 77 -2.21 -17.90 -5.07
C LEU A 77 -1.83 -18.27 -3.62
N ASP A 78 -1.34 -17.30 -2.85
CA ASP A 78 -1.00 -17.46 -1.44
C ASP A 78 -2.25 -17.46 -0.53
N GLY A 79 -3.46 -17.28 -1.09
CA GLY A 79 -4.74 -17.29 -0.36
C GLY A 79 -4.97 -16.06 0.53
N LEU A 80 -4.25 -14.96 0.28
CA LEU A 80 -4.31 -13.73 1.07
C LEU A 80 -5.42 -12.77 0.61
N VAL A 81 -5.80 -12.85 -0.66
CA VAL A 81 -6.85 -12.04 -1.29
C VAL A 81 -7.60 -12.89 -2.30
N GLU A 82 -8.75 -12.41 -2.76
CA GLU A 82 -9.50 -13.05 -3.84
C GLU A 82 -10.05 -11.98 -4.79
N ARG A 83 -10.18 -12.34 -6.07
CA ARG A 83 -10.89 -11.53 -7.05
C ARG A 83 -12.34 -11.98 -7.16
N ARG A 84 -13.25 -11.02 -7.11
CA ARG A 84 -14.67 -11.24 -7.37
C ARG A 84 -15.06 -10.42 -8.59
N GLN A 85 -15.87 -11.02 -9.47
CA GLN A 85 -16.54 -10.24 -10.52
C GLN A 85 -17.49 -9.26 -9.85
N ASP A 86 -17.45 -7.99 -10.26
CA ASP A 86 -18.46 -7.02 -9.86
C ASP A 86 -19.76 -7.37 -10.60
N PRO A 87 -20.88 -7.61 -9.90
CA PRO A 87 -22.16 -7.95 -10.52
C PRO A 87 -22.71 -6.85 -11.44
N ASN A 88 -22.17 -5.63 -11.38
CA ASN A 88 -22.53 -4.51 -12.25
C ASN A 88 -21.54 -4.30 -13.40
N ASP A 89 -20.44 -5.06 -13.46
CA ASP A 89 -19.49 -5.03 -14.55
C ASP A 89 -20.08 -5.79 -15.75
N ARG A 90 -20.17 -5.12 -16.89
CA ARG A 90 -20.85 -5.60 -18.11
C ARG A 90 -19.90 -6.32 -19.06
#